data_AF-A0A6J1AMK3-F1
#
_entry.id   AF-A0A6J1AMK3-F1
#
_cell.length_a   1.000
_cell.length_b   1.000
_cell.length_c   1.000
_cell.angle_alpha   90.00
_cell.angle_beta   90.00
_cell.angle_gamma   90.00
#
_symmetry.space_group_name_H-M   'P 1'
#
loop_
_entity.id
_entity.type
_entity.pdbx_description
1 polymer ?
#
loop_
_entity_poly.entity_id
_entity_poly.type
_entity_poly.pdbx_seq_one_letter_code
_entity_poly.pdbx_strand_id
1 'polypeptide(L)'
;MSAIGRRRGIHYLQKLSAANIPSDLIEKGQSRVIDASLTLIREKAKLKGELVRALGGSLASTSLLGVPLGHNSSFLQGPAFAPPRIREAMWCGSTNSTTEEGKELKDPRVLTDVGDLSVQEIRDCGVDDDRLMNVISESVKLVMEEDPLRPLVLGGDHSISYPVVRAVSEKLGGPVDILHLDAHPDIYDAFEGNKYSHASPFARIMEGGYARRLLQVGIRSINSEGREQGKRFGVEQYEMRTFSRDRHFLEHLLCML
;
A
#
# COMPACT_ATOMS: atom_id res chain seq x y z
N MET A 1 2.61 5.67 37.16
CA MET A 1 1.51 4.85 36.60
C MET A 1 1.80 4.68 35.12
N SER A 2 2.41 3.54 34.72
CA SER A 2 2.79 3.34 33.32
C SER A 2 1.58 2.84 32.52
N ALA A 3 1.27 3.53 31.43
CA ALA A 3 0.29 3.08 30.46
C ALA A 3 0.91 1.94 29.65
N ILE A 4 0.62 0.70 30.06
CA ILE A 4 0.87 -0.47 29.23
C ILE A 4 -0.07 -0.36 28.03
N GLY A 5 0.49 0.06 26.89
CA GLY A 5 -0.18 0.03 25.60
C GLY A 5 -0.72 -1.38 25.35
N ARG A 6 -2.04 -1.52 25.30
CA ARG A 6 -2.70 -2.79 24.97
C ARG A 6 -2.37 -3.11 23.52
N ARG A 7 -1.35 -3.96 23.29
CA ARG A 7 -1.13 -4.63 22.01
C ARG A 7 -2.37 -5.48 21.72
N ARG A 8 -3.24 -4.99 20.83
CA ARG A 8 -4.45 -5.69 20.39
C ARG A 8 -4.08 -6.69 19.30
N GLY A 9 -3.66 -7.88 19.72
CA GLY A 9 -3.45 -9.03 18.85
C GLY A 9 -3.47 -10.32 19.67
N ILE A 10 -4.10 -11.37 19.16
CA ILE A 10 -3.98 -12.73 19.72
C ILE A 10 -2.56 -13.20 19.34
N HIS A 11 -1.55 -12.84 20.13
CA HIS A 11 -0.17 -13.18 19.80
C HIS A 11 0.15 -14.59 20.31
N TYR A 12 0.07 -15.59 19.42
CA TYR A 12 0.52 -16.96 19.70
C TYR A 12 1.96 -16.99 20.23
N LEU A 13 2.82 -16.07 19.77
CA LEU A 13 4.22 -15.94 20.23
C LEU A 13 4.42 -15.33 21.61
N GLN A 14 3.46 -14.56 22.16
CA GLN A 14 3.54 -14.19 23.58
C GLN A 14 3.53 -15.43 24.47
N LYS A 15 2.84 -16.50 24.06
CA LYS A 15 2.87 -17.78 24.77
C LYS A 15 4.22 -18.51 24.62
N LEU A 16 4.85 -18.42 23.46
CA LEU A 16 6.16 -19.06 23.20
C LEU A 16 7.30 -18.36 23.94
N SER A 17 7.29 -17.01 23.99
CA SER A 17 8.25 -16.25 24.79
C SER A 17 8.11 -16.53 26.29
N ALA A 18 6.89 -16.78 26.79
CA ALA A 18 6.66 -17.19 28.17
C ALA A 18 7.15 -18.61 28.49
N ALA A 19 7.46 -19.42 27.48
CA ALA A 19 7.93 -20.79 27.61
C ALA A 19 9.47 -20.95 27.49
N ASN A 20 10.25 -19.86 27.60
CA ASN A 20 11.71 -19.85 27.45
C ASN A 20 12.21 -20.46 26.14
N ILE A 21 11.48 -20.25 25.03
CA ILE A 21 11.97 -20.66 23.71
C ILE A 21 13.16 -19.76 23.29
N PRO A 22 14.26 -20.34 22.78
CA PRO A 22 15.39 -19.56 22.28
C PRO A 22 14.97 -18.54 21.22
N SER A 23 15.42 -17.29 21.35
CA SER A 23 15.08 -16.20 20.41
C SER A 23 15.58 -16.49 18.99
N ASP A 24 16.74 -17.15 18.86
CA ASP A 24 17.33 -17.53 17.58
C ASP A 24 16.43 -18.50 16.78
N LEU A 25 15.71 -19.39 17.47
CA LEU A 25 14.76 -20.31 16.84
C LEU A 25 13.58 -19.54 16.25
N ILE A 26 13.07 -18.55 16.97
CA ILE A 26 11.96 -17.70 16.53
C ILE A 26 12.41 -16.86 15.32
N GLU A 27 13.57 -16.22 15.40
CA GLU A 27 14.12 -15.38 14.32
C GLU A 27 14.38 -16.17 13.02
N LYS A 28 14.90 -17.40 13.14
CA LYS A 28 15.06 -18.32 12.00
C LYS A 28 13.72 -18.75 11.42
N GLY A 29 12.70 -18.92 12.26
CA GLY A 29 11.32 -19.18 11.83
C GLY A 29 10.74 -18.03 11.03
N GLN A 30 10.80 -16.81 11.60
CA GLN A 30 10.34 -15.58 10.97
C GLN A 30 10.98 -15.36 9.60
N SER A 31 12.30 -15.53 9.52
CA SER A 31 13.05 -15.29 8.27
C SER A 31 12.63 -16.27 7.18
N ARG A 32 12.48 -17.56 7.50
CA ARG A 32 11.99 -18.56 6.53
C ARG A 32 10.57 -18.29 6.05
N VAL A 33 9.68 -17.82 6.94
CA VAL A 33 8.31 -17.44 6.56
C VAL A 33 8.34 -16.26 5.60
N ILE A 34 9.09 -15.21 5.93
CA ILE A 34 9.26 -14.03 5.07
C ILE A 34 9.86 -14.41 3.71
N ASP A 35 10.91 -15.23 3.68
CA ASP A 35 11.58 -15.66 2.45
C ASP A 35 10.61 -16.44 1.54
N ALA A 36 9.79 -17.33 2.11
CA ALA A 36 8.77 -18.04 1.36
C ALA A 36 7.69 -17.09 0.81
N SER A 37 7.23 -16.12 1.62
CA SER A 37 6.27 -15.10 1.18
C SER A 37 6.81 -14.25 0.02
N LEU A 38 8.05 -13.77 0.12
CA LEU A 38 8.71 -13.00 -0.94
C LEU A 38 8.97 -13.86 -2.19
N THR A 39 9.31 -15.13 -2.01
CA THR A 39 9.51 -16.06 -3.14
C THR A 39 8.23 -16.28 -3.93
N LEU A 40 7.07 -16.39 -3.27
CA LEU A 40 5.80 -16.53 -3.96
C LEU A 40 5.49 -15.31 -4.86
N ILE A 41 5.77 -14.10 -4.38
CA ILE A 41 5.62 -12.88 -5.17
C ILE A 41 6.65 -12.84 -6.32
N ARG A 42 7.92 -13.16 -6.04
CA ARG A 42 9.00 -13.17 -7.04
C ARG A 42 8.71 -14.11 -8.20
N GLU A 43 8.37 -15.36 -7.93
CA GLU A 43 8.15 -16.36 -8.98
C GLU A 43 6.89 -16.04 -9.80
N LYS A 44 5.85 -15.49 -9.18
CA LYS A 44 4.67 -15.00 -9.92
C LYS A 44 5.01 -13.79 -10.77
N ALA A 45 5.70 -12.78 -10.21
CA ALA A 45 6.12 -11.60 -10.95
C ALA A 45 6.97 -11.99 -12.17
N LYS A 46 7.93 -12.89 -11.99
CA LYS A 46 8.78 -13.42 -13.06
C LYS A 46 7.97 -14.05 -14.18
N LEU A 47 7.05 -14.96 -13.85
CA LEU A 47 6.17 -15.58 -14.83
C LEU A 47 5.33 -14.55 -15.61
N LYS A 48 4.79 -13.54 -14.92
CA LYS A 48 4.00 -12.47 -15.56
C LYS A 48 4.88 -11.58 -16.45
N GLY A 49 6.07 -11.20 -15.98
CA GLY A 49 7.03 -10.43 -16.75
C GLY A 49 7.46 -11.15 -18.02
N GLU A 50 7.82 -12.43 -17.93
CA GLU A 50 8.16 -13.27 -19.09
C GLU A 50 7.01 -13.34 -20.10
N LEU A 51 5.77 -13.52 -19.63
CA LEU A 51 4.58 -13.53 -20.49
C LEU A 51 4.39 -12.20 -21.23
N VAL A 52 4.47 -11.07 -20.52
CA VAL A 52 4.31 -9.74 -21.12
C VAL A 52 5.42 -9.47 -22.14
N ARG A 53 6.68 -9.79 -21.81
CA ARG A 53 7.82 -9.61 -22.73
C ARG A 53 7.69 -10.50 -23.97
N ALA A 54 7.22 -11.74 -23.82
CA ALA A 54 7.00 -12.65 -24.95
C ALA A 54 5.91 -12.17 -25.91
N LEU A 55 4.86 -11.50 -25.40
CA LEU A 55 3.81 -10.89 -26.23
C LEU A 55 4.29 -9.63 -26.96
N GLY A 56 5.28 -8.92 -26.40
CA GLY A 56 5.88 -7.71 -26.98
C GLY A 56 4.93 -6.51 -27.06
N GLY A 57 5.48 -5.35 -27.39
CA GLY A 57 4.71 -4.12 -27.66
C GLY A 57 4.19 -3.36 -26.43
N SER A 58 4.55 -3.78 -25.21
CA SER A 58 4.22 -3.05 -23.98
C SER A 58 5.44 -2.29 -23.44
N LEU A 59 5.25 -1.01 -23.09
CA LEU A 59 6.24 -0.20 -22.36
C LEU A 59 5.98 -0.17 -20.85
N ALA A 60 4.75 -0.53 -20.45
CA ALA A 60 4.31 -0.58 -19.07
C ALA A 60 3.08 -1.49 -18.98
N SER A 61 3.09 -2.42 -18.04
CA SER A 61 1.96 -3.34 -17.80
C SER A 61 1.56 -3.33 -16.33
N THR A 62 0.29 -3.07 -16.06
CA THR A 62 -0.22 -3.03 -14.69
C THR A 62 -0.18 -4.43 -14.08
N SER A 63 0.34 -4.56 -12.86
CA SER A 63 0.38 -5.82 -12.13
C SER A 63 -0.21 -5.64 -10.74
N LEU A 64 -1.30 -6.36 -10.45
CA LEU A 64 -1.95 -6.34 -9.14
C LEU A 64 -1.05 -6.99 -8.08
N LEU A 65 -0.88 -6.32 -6.94
CA LEU A 65 -0.26 -6.87 -5.73
C LEU A 65 -1.19 -6.60 -4.54
N GLY A 66 -1.73 -7.62 -3.90
CA GLY A 66 -2.57 -7.42 -2.72
C GLY A 66 -1.78 -7.40 -1.42
N VAL A 67 -2.15 -6.48 -0.53
CA VAL A 67 -1.57 -6.32 0.81
C VAL A 67 -2.71 -6.39 1.84
N PRO A 68 -3.19 -7.59 2.22
CA PRO A 68 -4.35 -7.79 3.09
C PRO A 68 -4.06 -7.43 4.56
N LEU A 69 -3.86 -6.14 4.84
CA LEU A 69 -3.47 -5.59 6.14
C LEU A 69 -4.55 -4.64 6.66
N GLY A 70 -5.07 -4.87 7.87
CA GLY A 70 -6.11 -4.01 8.46
C GLY A 70 -5.86 -3.59 9.90
N HIS A 71 -4.74 -4.01 10.52
CA HIS A 71 -4.54 -3.80 11.96
C HIS A 71 -4.10 -2.38 12.33
N ASN A 72 -3.77 -1.54 11.34
CA ASN A 72 -3.45 -0.13 11.53
C ASN A 72 -4.67 0.79 11.43
N SER A 73 -5.85 0.21 11.15
CA SER A 73 -7.12 0.90 11.11
C SER A 73 -7.56 1.36 12.51
N SER A 74 -8.05 2.59 12.62
CA SER A 74 -8.51 3.17 13.89
C SER A 74 -9.93 2.78 14.31
N PHE A 75 -10.76 2.27 13.39
CA PHE A 75 -12.15 1.89 13.68
C PHE A 75 -12.44 0.41 13.38
N LEU A 76 -12.31 -0.04 12.13
CA LEU A 76 -12.59 -1.41 11.70
C LEU A 76 -11.47 -1.97 10.84
N GLN A 77 -11.10 -3.23 11.06
CA GLN A 77 -10.01 -3.92 10.33
C GLN A 77 -10.50 -4.69 9.09
N GLY A 78 -11.76 -4.47 8.68
CA GLY A 78 -12.39 -5.10 7.52
C GLY A 78 -11.61 -4.98 6.19
N PRO A 79 -10.83 -3.90 5.93
CA PRO A 79 -10.03 -3.81 4.71
C PRO A 79 -9.06 -4.98 4.49
N ALA A 80 -8.63 -5.69 5.54
CA ALA A 80 -7.78 -6.87 5.38
C ALA A 80 -8.38 -7.96 4.47
N PHE A 81 -9.70 -7.97 4.28
CA PHE A 81 -10.41 -8.93 3.41
C PHE A 81 -10.70 -8.42 1.99
N ALA A 82 -10.27 -7.20 1.67
CA ALA A 82 -10.62 -6.54 0.41
C ALA A 82 -9.95 -7.14 -0.84
N PRO A 83 -8.64 -7.49 -0.86
CA PRO A 83 -7.98 -7.87 -2.11
C PRO A 83 -8.64 -9.03 -2.88
N PRO A 84 -9.08 -10.13 -2.22
CA PRO A 84 -9.79 -11.19 -2.93
C PRO A 84 -11.15 -10.76 -3.50
N ARG A 85 -11.88 -9.90 -2.78
CA ARG A 85 -13.21 -9.42 -3.20
C ARG A 85 -13.14 -8.44 -4.36
N ILE A 86 -12.10 -7.61 -4.41
CA ILE A 86 -11.85 -6.73 -5.55
C ILE A 86 -11.62 -7.57 -6.80
N ARG A 87 -10.78 -8.61 -6.73
CA ARG A 87 -10.53 -9.52 -7.86
C ARG A 87 -11.78 -10.24 -8.32
N GLU A 88 -12.61 -10.72 -7.39
CA GLU A 88 -13.89 -11.35 -7.71
C GLU A 88 -14.80 -10.40 -8.51
N ALA A 89 -14.89 -9.13 -8.09
CA ALA A 89 -15.68 -8.12 -8.78
C ALA A 89 -15.11 -7.78 -10.18
N MET A 90 -13.78 -7.69 -10.32
CA MET A 90 -13.12 -7.41 -11.61
C MET A 90 -13.39 -8.47 -12.68
N TRP A 91 -13.61 -9.73 -12.28
CA TRP A 91 -13.85 -10.86 -13.19
C TRP A 91 -15.28 -11.40 -13.10
N CYS A 92 -16.22 -10.60 -12.59
CA CYS A 92 -17.61 -10.99 -12.44
C CYS A 92 -18.25 -11.25 -13.81
N GLY A 93 -19.03 -12.32 -13.93
CA GLY A 93 -19.73 -12.65 -15.18
C GLY A 93 -20.82 -11.64 -15.61
N SER A 94 -21.16 -10.66 -14.75
CA SER A 94 -22.07 -9.56 -15.09
C SER A 94 -21.38 -8.44 -15.88
N THR A 95 -20.05 -8.38 -15.86
CA THR A 95 -19.25 -7.36 -16.55
C THR A 95 -18.59 -7.93 -17.80
N ASN A 96 -18.22 -7.05 -18.74
CA ASN A 96 -17.27 -7.41 -19.80
C ASN A 96 -15.83 -7.13 -19.34
N SER A 97 -14.84 -7.43 -20.18
CA SER A 97 -13.42 -7.23 -19.87
C SER A 97 -12.81 -5.98 -20.51
N THR A 98 -13.62 -5.04 -21.00
CA THR A 98 -13.13 -3.82 -21.65
C THR A 98 -13.26 -2.62 -20.70
N THR A 99 -12.20 -1.84 -20.54
CA THR A 99 -12.26 -0.56 -19.81
C THR A 99 -13.11 0.48 -20.56
N GLU A 100 -13.46 1.59 -19.90
CA GLU A 100 -14.23 2.68 -20.53
C GLU A 100 -13.53 3.26 -21.79
N GLU A 101 -12.20 3.30 -21.81
CA GLU A 101 -11.39 3.74 -22.95
C GLU A 101 -11.08 2.63 -23.97
N GLY A 102 -11.62 1.42 -23.77
CA GLY A 102 -11.51 0.31 -24.72
C GLY A 102 -10.26 -0.57 -24.61
N LYS A 103 -9.53 -0.55 -23.47
CA LYS A 103 -8.44 -1.51 -23.24
C LYS A 103 -8.99 -2.87 -22.79
N GLU A 104 -8.42 -3.95 -23.31
CA GLU A 104 -8.82 -5.33 -22.98
C GLU A 104 -8.09 -5.84 -21.74
N LEU A 105 -8.81 -6.06 -20.64
CA LEU A 105 -8.26 -6.54 -19.36
C LEU A 105 -7.72 -7.97 -19.45
N LYS A 106 -8.22 -8.80 -20.37
CA LYS A 106 -7.70 -10.16 -20.58
C LYS A 106 -6.35 -10.19 -21.28
N ASP A 107 -5.89 -9.06 -21.83
CA ASP A 107 -4.55 -8.94 -22.37
C ASP A 107 -3.53 -8.76 -21.22
N PRO A 108 -2.55 -9.68 -21.05
CA PRO A 108 -1.53 -9.55 -20.02
C PRO A 108 -0.70 -8.26 -20.13
N ARG A 109 -0.63 -7.65 -21.32
CA ARG A 109 0.05 -6.37 -21.50
C ARG A 109 -0.71 -5.21 -20.84
N VAL A 110 -2.03 -5.35 -20.65
CA VAL A 110 -2.87 -4.38 -19.94
C VAL A 110 -2.89 -4.66 -18.45
N LEU A 111 -3.15 -5.93 -18.06
CA LEU A 111 -3.32 -6.30 -16.67
C LEU A 111 -2.77 -7.71 -16.37
N THR A 112 -1.97 -7.80 -15.31
CA THR A 112 -1.54 -9.05 -14.68
C THR A 112 -1.79 -9.01 -13.18
N ASP A 113 -1.56 -10.13 -12.49
CA ASP A 113 -1.77 -10.26 -11.04
C ASP A 113 -0.71 -11.20 -10.45
N VAL A 114 0.02 -10.70 -9.45
CA VAL A 114 1.03 -11.46 -8.70
C VAL A 114 0.49 -12.02 -7.39
N GLY A 115 -0.79 -11.83 -7.10
CA GLY A 115 -1.46 -12.35 -5.92
C GLY A 115 -1.27 -11.48 -4.68
N ASP A 116 -1.41 -12.10 -3.51
CA ASP A 116 -1.39 -11.43 -2.23
C ASP A 116 -0.13 -11.75 -1.44
N LEU A 117 0.41 -10.76 -0.76
CA LEU A 117 1.41 -10.96 0.29
C LEU A 117 0.78 -11.65 1.49
N SER A 118 1.45 -12.66 2.04
CA SER A 118 1.05 -13.44 3.22
C SER A 118 1.16 -12.65 4.53
N VAL A 119 0.44 -11.53 4.63
CA VAL A 119 0.51 -10.59 5.75
C VAL A 119 0.13 -11.25 7.07
N GLN A 120 -0.91 -12.09 7.08
CA GLN A 120 -1.41 -12.69 8.32
C GLN A 120 -0.43 -13.74 8.86
N GLU A 121 0.21 -14.50 7.97
CA GLU A 121 1.22 -15.50 8.29
C GLU A 121 2.50 -14.85 8.86
N ILE A 122 2.93 -13.74 8.26
CA ILE A 122 4.08 -12.95 8.75
C ILE A 122 3.78 -12.37 10.14
N ARG A 123 2.56 -11.89 10.38
CA ARG A 123 2.16 -11.36 11.69
C ARG A 123 2.02 -12.46 12.73
N ASP A 124 1.50 -13.64 12.36
CA ASP A 124 1.37 -14.78 13.25
C ASP A 124 2.73 -15.29 13.73
N CYS A 125 3.77 -15.23 12.88
CA CYS A 125 5.15 -15.51 13.28
C CYS A 125 5.83 -14.35 14.06
N GLY A 126 5.06 -13.32 14.45
CA GLY A 126 5.42 -12.32 15.46
C GLY A 126 6.47 -11.32 14.99
N VAL A 127 6.51 -11.10 13.68
CA VAL A 127 7.26 -10.02 13.06
C VAL A 127 6.64 -8.68 13.48
N ASP A 128 7.47 -7.72 13.84
CA ASP A 128 7.04 -6.36 14.17
C ASP A 128 6.61 -5.56 12.92
N ASP A 129 5.96 -4.42 13.15
CA ASP A 129 5.45 -3.59 12.05
C ASP A 129 6.58 -3.00 11.19
N ASP A 130 7.74 -2.65 11.76
CA ASP A 130 8.87 -2.11 10.99
C ASP A 130 9.33 -3.13 9.93
N ARG A 131 9.52 -4.39 10.34
CA ARG A 131 9.92 -5.47 9.44
C ARG A 131 8.79 -5.87 8.49
N LEU A 132 7.53 -5.88 8.93
CA LEU A 132 6.38 -6.12 8.04
C LEU A 132 6.28 -5.05 6.93
N MET A 133 6.44 -3.77 7.27
CA MET A 133 6.43 -2.67 6.30
C MET A 133 7.59 -2.78 5.31
N ASN A 134 8.76 -3.27 5.74
CA ASN A 134 9.87 -3.57 4.85
C ASN A 134 9.53 -4.71 3.88
N VAL A 135 8.88 -5.79 4.34
CA VAL A 135 8.45 -6.89 3.45
C VAL A 135 7.44 -6.40 2.39
N ILE A 136 6.54 -5.47 2.75
CA ILE A 136 5.65 -4.82 1.79
C ILE A 136 6.46 -4.04 0.75
N SER A 137 7.42 -3.21 1.19
CA SER A 137 8.30 -2.47 0.27
C SER A 137 9.08 -3.38 -0.68
N GLU A 138 9.65 -4.48 -0.18
CA GLU A 138 10.37 -5.45 -1.00
C GLU A 138 9.45 -6.18 -1.98
N SER A 139 8.21 -6.49 -1.58
CA SER A 139 7.22 -7.09 -2.49
C SER A 139 6.88 -6.18 -3.68
N VAL A 140 6.80 -4.86 -3.44
CA VAL A 140 6.62 -3.86 -4.51
C VAL A 140 7.85 -3.82 -5.42
N LYS A 141 9.06 -3.82 -4.86
CA LYS A 141 10.31 -3.85 -5.64
C LYS A 141 10.42 -5.09 -6.51
N LEU A 142 10.02 -6.27 -6.02
CA LEU A 142 10.00 -7.52 -6.80
C LEU A 142 9.09 -7.41 -8.04
N VAL A 143 7.95 -6.70 -7.93
CA VAL A 143 7.10 -6.43 -9.10
C VAL A 143 7.80 -5.47 -10.06
N MET A 144 8.43 -4.41 -9.56
CA MET A 144 9.13 -3.40 -10.39
C MET A 144 10.42 -3.92 -11.04
N GLU A 145 11.00 -5.01 -10.53
CA GLU A 145 12.18 -5.65 -11.12
C GLU A 145 11.88 -6.40 -12.41
N GLU A 146 10.62 -6.79 -12.60
CA GLU A 146 10.18 -7.51 -13.78
C GLU A 146 9.67 -6.52 -14.84
N ASP A 147 10.56 -6.02 -15.68
CA ASP A 147 10.18 -5.14 -16.80
C ASP A 147 9.17 -5.85 -17.74
N PRO A 148 8.06 -5.20 -18.17
CA PRO A 148 7.66 -3.81 -17.95
C PRO A 148 6.59 -3.62 -16.85
N LEU A 149 6.55 -4.49 -15.84
CA LEU A 149 5.50 -4.47 -14.83
C LEU A 149 5.54 -3.19 -13.95
N ARG A 150 4.34 -2.66 -13.66
CA ARG A 150 4.11 -1.52 -12.76
C ARG A 150 3.11 -1.94 -11.67
N PRO A 151 3.43 -1.74 -10.38
CA PRO A 151 2.58 -2.22 -9.30
C PRO A 151 1.28 -1.41 -9.19
N LEU A 152 0.16 -2.10 -9.13
CA LEU A 152 -1.13 -1.58 -8.66
C LEU A 152 -1.50 -2.33 -7.39
N VAL A 153 -1.43 -1.65 -6.25
CA VAL A 153 -1.55 -2.29 -4.95
C VAL A 153 -3.01 -2.33 -4.51
N LEU A 154 -3.53 -3.53 -4.25
CA LEU A 154 -4.84 -3.73 -3.67
C LEU A 154 -4.70 -3.75 -2.16
N GLY A 155 -5.26 -2.74 -1.52
CA GLY A 155 -5.05 -2.60 -0.10
C GLY A 155 -5.81 -3.58 0.76
N GLY A 156 -5.35 -3.64 2.00
CA GLY A 156 -6.22 -3.35 3.11
C GLY A 156 -6.21 -1.85 3.42
N ASP A 157 -5.93 -1.48 4.66
CA ASP A 157 -6.05 -0.10 5.12
C ASP A 157 -4.96 0.83 4.58
N HIS A 158 -5.16 2.15 4.78
CA HIS A 158 -4.34 3.18 4.14
C HIS A 158 -2.88 3.21 4.61
N SER A 159 -2.52 2.50 5.69
CA SER A 159 -1.14 2.49 6.20
C SER A 159 -0.14 1.93 5.19
N ILE A 160 -0.59 1.06 4.29
CA ILE A 160 0.24 0.43 3.27
C ILE A 160 0.78 1.43 2.23
N SER A 161 0.17 2.59 2.08
CA SER A 161 0.64 3.60 1.11
C SER A 161 2.05 4.06 1.44
N TYR A 162 2.43 4.13 2.73
CA TYR A 162 3.78 4.50 3.13
C TYR A 162 4.87 3.56 2.58
N PRO A 163 4.88 2.24 2.91
CA PRO A 163 5.91 1.34 2.39
C PRO A 163 5.85 1.17 0.87
N VAL A 164 4.68 1.32 0.24
CA VAL A 164 4.53 1.25 -1.22
C VAL A 164 5.19 2.45 -1.89
N VAL A 165 4.85 3.67 -1.48
CA VAL A 165 5.44 4.91 -2.04
C VAL A 165 6.94 4.96 -1.78
N ARG A 166 7.38 4.58 -0.58
CA ARG A 166 8.82 4.45 -0.26
C ARG A 166 9.53 3.55 -1.26
N ALA A 167 8.99 2.35 -1.51
CA ALA A 167 9.60 1.40 -2.44
C ALA A 167 9.68 1.93 -3.88
N VAL A 168 8.61 2.58 -4.36
CA VAL A 168 8.57 3.18 -5.69
C VAL A 168 9.61 4.29 -5.81
N SER A 169 9.65 5.22 -4.84
CA SER A 169 10.60 6.32 -4.83
C SER A 169 12.06 5.84 -4.77
N GLU A 170 12.36 4.86 -3.90
CA GLU A 170 13.68 4.24 -3.81
C GLU A 170 14.10 3.56 -5.12
N LYS A 171 13.20 2.79 -5.75
CA LYS A 171 13.52 2.04 -6.98
C LYS A 171 13.69 2.97 -8.19
N LEU A 172 12.95 4.08 -8.24
CA LEU A 172 13.09 5.10 -9.28
C LEU A 172 14.24 6.09 -9.02
N GLY A 173 14.82 6.09 -7.81
CA GLY A 173 15.94 6.94 -7.43
C GLY A 173 15.56 8.40 -7.18
N GLY A 174 14.30 8.69 -6.82
CA GLY A 174 13.85 10.06 -6.60
C GLY A 174 12.39 10.18 -6.14
N PRO A 175 11.96 11.39 -5.73
CA PRO A 175 10.60 11.63 -5.29
C PRO A 175 9.60 11.55 -6.46
N VAL A 176 8.34 11.25 -6.14
CA VAL A 176 7.22 11.29 -7.09
C VAL A 176 6.23 12.40 -6.74
N ASP A 177 5.39 12.80 -7.70
CA ASP A 177 4.21 13.60 -7.39
C ASP A 177 3.03 12.66 -7.12
N ILE A 178 2.24 12.96 -6.09
CA ILE A 178 1.15 12.10 -5.62
C ILE A 178 -0.19 12.82 -5.76
N LEU A 179 -1.11 12.19 -6.49
CA LEU A 179 -2.54 12.46 -6.41
C LEU A 179 -3.17 11.51 -5.39
N HIS A 180 -3.70 12.08 -4.32
CA HIS A 180 -4.33 11.37 -3.21
C HIS A 180 -5.83 11.68 -3.18
N LEU A 181 -6.67 10.67 -3.41
CA LEU A 181 -8.12 10.80 -3.41
C LEU A 181 -8.69 10.25 -2.10
N ASP A 182 -9.10 11.12 -1.18
CA ASP A 182 -9.59 10.69 0.14
C ASP A 182 -10.51 11.72 0.79
N ALA A 183 -11.36 11.26 1.70
CA ALA A 183 -12.12 12.10 2.63
C ALA A 183 -11.24 12.71 3.74
N HIS A 184 -10.15 12.04 4.09
CA HIS A 184 -9.23 12.35 5.20
C HIS A 184 -7.84 12.69 4.66
N PRO A 185 -7.09 13.57 5.34
CA PRO A 185 -5.74 13.92 4.90
C PRO A 185 -4.68 12.88 5.28
N ASP A 186 -4.96 11.97 6.22
CA ASP A 186 -4.08 10.88 6.63
C ASP A 186 -2.62 11.31 6.92
N ILE A 187 -2.50 12.48 7.57
CA ILE A 187 -1.25 13.23 7.78
C ILE A 187 -0.95 13.51 9.27
N TYR A 188 -1.61 12.79 10.19
CA TYR A 188 -1.32 12.90 11.62
C TYR A 188 0.12 12.48 11.91
N ASP A 189 0.77 13.14 12.87
CA ASP A 189 2.15 12.79 13.23
C ASP A 189 2.24 11.36 13.78
N ALA A 190 1.43 11.01 14.77
CA ALA A 190 1.30 9.64 15.26
C ALA A 190 -0.09 9.41 15.87
N PHE A 191 -1.05 9.00 15.03
CA PHE A 191 -2.44 8.82 15.48
C PHE A 191 -2.53 7.70 16.54
N GLU A 192 -3.06 8.03 17.72
CA GLU A 192 -3.13 7.14 18.89
C GLU A 192 -1.80 6.47 19.28
N GLY A 193 -0.68 7.13 19.00
CA GLY A 193 0.67 6.62 19.27
C GLY A 193 1.15 5.54 18.30
N ASN A 194 0.39 5.22 17.25
CA ASN A 194 0.83 4.32 16.18
C ASN A 194 1.40 5.13 15.01
N LYS A 195 2.73 5.11 14.82
CA LYS A 195 3.41 5.76 13.68
C LYS A 195 2.98 5.21 12.31
N TYR A 196 2.47 3.98 12.29
CA TYR A 196 1.92 3.28 11.12
C TYR A 196 0.39 3.32 11.06
N SER A 197 -0.27 4.15 11.86
CA SER A 197 -1.72 4.31 11.73
C SER A 197 -2.11 4.59 10.29
N HIS A 198 -3.25 4.05 9.86
CA HIS A 198 -3.83 4.37 8.56
C HIS A 198 -4.12 5.87 8.38
N ALA A 199 -4.19 6.64 9.48
CA ALA A 199 -4.35 8.09 9.48
C ALA A 199 -3.01 8.87 9.48
N SER A 200 -1.88 8.19 9.41
CA SER A 200 -0.53 8.76 9.41
C SER A 200 0.38 8.42 8.20
N PRO A 201 -0.02 7.69 7.13
CA PRO A 201 0.90 7.29 6.07
C PRO A 201 1.49 8.49 5.33
N PHE A 202 0.73 9.58 5.12
CA PHE A 202 1.23 10.74 4.39
C PHE A 202 2.20 11.59 5.20
N ALA A 203 2.10 11.60 6.53
CA ALA A 203 3.14 12.18 7.38
C ALA A 203 4.47 11.44 7.16
N ARG A 204 4.45 10.10 7.17
CA ARG A 204 5.65 9.27 6.92
C ARG A 204 6.21 9.46 5.51
N ILE A 205 5.33 9.56 4.51
CA ILE A 205 5.73 9.80 3.12
C ILE A 205 6.46 11.13 2.97
N MET A 206 5.90 12.21 3.53
CA MET A 206 6.49 13.55 3.42
C MET A 206 7.78 13.69 4.26
N GLU A 207 7.84 13.07 5.44
CA GLU A 207 9.05 13.02 6.28
C GLU A 207 10.22 12.32 5.59
N GLY A 208 9.95 11.23 4.88
CA GLY A 208 10.96 10.50 4.13
C GLY A 208 11.37 11.15 2.81
N GLY A 209 10.74 12.27 2.43
CA GLY A 209 11.06 12.98 1.18
C GLY A 209 10.71 12.19 -0.08
N TYR A 210 9.80 11.21 0.01
CA TYR A 210 9.42 10.35 -1.11
C TYR A 210 8.46 11.03 -2.09
N ALA A 211 7.85 12.15 -1.68
CA ALA A 211 6.94 12.93 -2.49
C ALA A 211 7.43 14.37 -2.63
N ARG A 212 7.33 14.90 -3.87
CA ARG A 212 7.61 16.32 -4.16
C ARG A 212 6.33 17.13 -4.05
N ARG A 213 5.28 16.76 -4.78
CA ARG A 213 3.93 17.31 -4.62
C ARG A 213 3.00 16.27 -4.03
N LEU A 214 2.15 16.70 -3.10
CA LEU A 214 1.04 15.90 -2.58
C LEU A 214 -0.25 16.70 -2.76
N LEU A 215 -1.10 16.22 -3.67
CA LEU A 215 -2.40 16.81 -3.95
C LEU A 215 -3.48 15.93 -3.33
N GLN A 216 -4.19 16.46 -2.34
CA GLN A 216 -5.25 15.75 -1.65
C GLN A 216 -6.60 16.26 -2.14
N VAL A 217 -7.43 15.38 -2.71
CA VAL A 217 -8.71 15.74 -3.31
C VAL A 217 -9.82 14.91 -2.66
N GLY A 218 -10.91 15.58 -2.29
CA GLY A 218 -12.06 14.93 -1.64
C GLY A 218 -12.15 15.18 -0.14
N ILE A 219 -11.24 16.00 0.41
CA ILE A 219 -11.10 16.22 1.85
C ILE A 219 -12.38 16.80 2.43
N ARG A 220 -12.92 16.14 3.44
CA ARG A 220 -14.15 16.54 4.14
C ARG A 220 -14.15 16.19 5.62
N SER A 221 -13.08 15.59 6.12
CA SER A 221 -12.83 15.33 7.54
C SER A 221 -11.38 15.71 7.86
N ILE A 222 -11.19 16.95 8.32
CA ILE A 222 -9.87 17.53 8.61
C ILE A 222 -9.96 18.45 9.84
N ASN A 223 -9.07 18.26 10.80
CA ASN A 223 -8.96 19.07 12.01
C ASN A 223 -7.83 20.11 11.88
N SER A 224 -7.51 20.83 12.97
CA SER A 224 -6.42 21.81 12.99
C SER A 224 -5.05 21.18 12.70
N GLU A 225 -4.75 20.03 13.32
CA GLU A 225 -3.48 19.30 13.10
C GLU A 225 -3.29 18.94 11.62
N GLY A 226 -4.32 18.39 10.96
CA GLY A 226 -4.26 18.05 9.54
C GLY A 226 -3.98 19.25 8.63
N ARG A 227 -4.45 20.45 9.01
CA ARG A 227 -4.15 21.71 8.29
C ARG A 227 -2.73 22.20 8.57
N GLU A 228 -2.28 22.12 9.82
CA GLU A 228 -0.93 22.51 10.22
C GLU A 228 0.13 21.63 9.57
N GLN A 229 -0.07 20.31 9.57
CA GLN A 229 0.79 19.35 8.88
C GLN A 229 0.75 19.57 7.36
N GLY A 230 -0.44 19.82 6.79
CA GLY A 230 -0.57 20.18 5.37
C GLY A 230 0.28 21.40 5.00
N LYS A 231 0.21 22.47 5.82
CA LYS A 231 1.04 23.67 5.64
C LYS A 231 2.53 23.38 5.83
N ARG A 232 2.89 22.60 6.85
CA ARG A 232 4.28 22.22 7.16
C ARG A 232 4.96 21.51 5.98
N PHE A 233 4.24 20.60 5.33
CA PHE A 233 4.78 19.78 4.23
C PHE A 233 4.48 20.35 2.84
N GLY A 234 3.81 21.50 2.72
CA GLY A 234 3.47 22.10 1.42
C GLY A 234 2.43 21.32 0.62
N VAL A 235 1.46 20.71 1.31
CA VAL A 235 0.40 19.88 0.70
C VAL A 235 -0.70 20.74 0.09
N GLU A 236 -1.15 20.37 -1.10
CA GLU A 236 -2.28 21.00 -1.79
C GLU A 236 -3.59 20.31 -1.40
N GLN A 237 -4.31 20.87 -0.42
CA GLN A 237 -5.52 20.26 0.17
C GLN A 237 -6.81 20.82 -0.43
N TYR A 238 -7.41 20.08 -1.37
CA TYR A 238 -8.68 20.41 -2.02
C TYR A 238 -9.87 19.80 -1.27
N GLU A 239 -10.54 20.65 -0.49
CA GLU A 239 -11.70 20.27 0.32
C GLU A 239 -12.99 20.25 -0.52
N MET A 240 -13.89 19.31 -0.20
CA MET A 240 -15.18 19.17 -0.92
C MET A 240 -16.02 20.44 -0.91
N ARG A 241 -15.90 21.28 0.12
CA ARG A 241 -16.62 22.56 0.24
C ARG A 241 -16.24 23.58 -0.85
N THR A 242 -15.12 23.39 -1.53
CA THR A 242 -14.67 24.24 -2.66
C THR A 242 -14.64 23.50 -3.99
N PHE A 243 -15.09 22.25 -4.04
CA PHE A 243 -14.99 21.39 -5.23
C PHE A 243 -15.56 22.05 -6.50
N SER A 244 -16.71 22.73 -6.44
CA SER A 244 -17.29 23.41 -7.61
C SER A 244 -16.38 24.46 -8.23
N ARG A 245 -15.59 25.17 -7.41
CA ARG A 245 -14.62 26.16 -7.86
C ARG A 245 -13.33 25.49 -8.36
N ASP A 246 -12.90 24.43 -7.67
CA ASP A 246 -11.61 23.79 -7.93
C ASP A 246 -11.70 22.77 -9.09
N ARG A 247 -12.92 22.33 -9.46
CA ARG A 247 -13.20 21.30 -10.47
C ARG A 247 -12.46 21.51 -11.78
N HIS A 248 -12.50 22.72 -12.34
CA HIS A 248 -11.87 23.00 -13.62
C HIS A 248 -10.35 22.74 -13.56
N PHE A 249 -9.69 23.21 -12.50
CA PHE A 249 -8.27 22.92 -12.30
C PHE A 249 -8.00 21.42 -12.12
N LEU A 250 -8.82 20.73 -11.32
CA LEU A 250 -8.64 19.31 -11.03
C LEU A 250 -8.85 18.40 -12.26
N GLU A 251 -9.80 18.75 -13.15
CA GLU A 251 -10.05 18.01 -14.41
C GLU A 251 -8.89 18.17 -15.41
N HIS A 252 -8.10 19.24 -15.31
CA HIS A 252 -6.97 19.53 -16.20
C HIS A 252 -5.60 19.29 -15.57
N LEU A 253 -5.56 18.66 -14.38
CA LEU A 253 -4.34 18.46 -13.61
C LEU A 253 -3.24 17.72 -14.39
N LEU A 254 -3.61 16.66 -15.13
CA LEU A 254 -2.69 15.85 -15.93
C LEU A 254 -2.20 16.55 -17.20
N CYS A 255 -2.89 17.59 -17.68
CA CYS A 255 -2.40 18.41 -18.80
C CYS A 255 -1.36 19.45 -18.35
N MET A 256 -1.19 19.65 -17.04
CA MET A 256 -0.34 20.67 -16.44
C MET A 256 0.88 20.10 -15.70
N LEU A 257 1.02 18.77 -15.63
CA LEU A 257 2.15 18.02 -15.06
C LEU A 257 3.08 17.52 -16.17
#